data_AF-A0A7E6DLK1-F1
#
_entry.id   AF-A0A7E6DLK1-F1
#
_cell.length_a   1.000
_cell.length_b   1.000
_cell.length_c   1.000
_cell.angle_alpha   90.00
_cell.angle_beta   90.00
_cell.angle_gamma   90.00
#
_symmetry.space_group_name_H-M   'P 1'
#
loop_
_entity.id
_entity.type
_entity.pdbx_description
1 polymer ?
#
loop_
_entity_poly.entity_id
_entity_poly.type
_entity_poly.pdbx_seq_one_letter_code
_entity_poly.pdbx_strand_id
1 'polypeptide(L)'
;MGFEELLDQVGGFGPFQLRNVVLLALPRILMPMHFLLPIFLAAVPAHRCALPDTPVNFSHQDAWLEAYLPREPDGSLSSCLRFTSPQALPNTTLWGEGQSHREQQDETSTVPCPQGWEYDHSEFSSTIATEWDLVCEQKGLNRAASTFFFAGVLVGAVAFGYLSDRWVPESARWLLTQGRLEEAHRYLLHCARLNGRPVGEDSLSLEELSKVAATERVVQRPSYLDLFRTPRLRHISLCCMVVWFAVNFSYYGLSLDLSGLGLNVYQTQLLFGAVELPAKLLVYLSVRHAGRRLTIAGALLGSALSFGTRLLVSSEMVSWSTTLAVIGKGFSEAAFTTAYLFTSELYPTVLRQTGMGLTALVGRLGGSLAPLVALLDGVWLPLPKLTYGGIALLAAFTALLLPETRQAQLPETIQDVERKSAPSSLQEEQMPMKQVHD
;
A
#
# COMPACT_ATOMS: atom_id res chain seq x y z
N MET A 1 -36.13 -15.80 18.82
CA MET A 1 -34.78 -15.60 19.37
C MET A 1 -33.88 -15.15 18.24
N GLY A 2 -33.13 -14.06 18.42
CA GLY A 2 -32.13 -13.60 17.46
C GLY A 2 -30.79 -14.31 17.66
N PHE A 3 -29.87 -14.22 16.69
CA PHE A 3 -28.52 -14.77 16.85
C PHE A 3 -27.74 -14.10 18.00
N GLU A 4 -28.03 -12.83 18.30
CA GLU A 4 -27.39 -12.11 19.42
C GLU A 4 -27.80 -12.65 20.79
N GLU A 5 -29.09 -12.94 21.00
CA GLU A 5 -29.58 -13.56 22.24
C GLU A 5 -28.94 -14.95 22.46
N LEU A 6 -28.74 -15.71 21.37
CA LEU A 6 -28.05 -17.00 21.40
C LEU A 6 -26.56 -16.84 21.75
N LEU A 7 -25.90 -15.77 21.30
CA LEU A 7 -24.52 -15.45 21.68
C LEU A 7 -24.40 -15.10 23.17
N ASP A 8 -25.36 -14.36 23.73
CA ASP A 8 -25.36 -13.99 25.14
C ASP A 8 -25.51 -15.20 26.06
N GLN A 9 -26.32 -16.20 25.66
CA GLN A 9 -26.44 -17.48 26.37
C GLN A 9 -25.10 -18.24 26.42
N VAL A 10 -24.34 -18.19 25.32
CA VAL A 10 -23.03 -18.88 25.17
C VAL A 10 -21.88 -18.12 25.87
N GLY A 11 -22.17 -16.97 26.48
CA GLY A 11 -21.21 -16.19 27.26
C GLY A 11 -20.68 -14.92 26.59
N GLY A 12 -21.30 -14.49 25.47
CA GLY A 12 -21.00 -13.22 24.81
C GLY A 12 -19.51 -13.03 24.52
N PHE A 13 -18.98 -11.83 24.82
CA PHE A 13 -17.55 -11.49 24.71
C PHE A 13 -16.72 -12.11 25.84
N GLY A 14 -16.57 -13.44 25.78
CA GLY A 14 -15.79 -14.23 26.72
C GLY A 14 -14.35 -14.55 26.27
N PRO A 15 -13.63 -15.39 27.04
CA PRO A 15 -12.25 -15.82 26.75
C PRO A 15 -12.07 -16.41 25.35
N PHE A 16 -13.07 -17.12 24.82
CA PHE A 16 -13.02 -17.66 23.46
C PHE A 16 -12.88 -16.55 22.40
N GLN A 17 -13.71 -15.52 22.49
CA GLN A 17 -13.70 -14.41 21.55
C GLN A 17 -12.43 -13.58 21.71
N LEU A 18 -12.01 -13.32 22.95
CA LEU A 18 -10.74 -12.63 23.23
C LEU A 18 -9.55 -13.39 22.63
N ARG A 19 -9.48 -14.71 22.80
CA ARG A 19 -8.44 -15.55 22.20
C ARG A 19 -8.43 -15.41 20.68
N ASN A 20 -9.59 -15.48 20.03
CA ASN A 20 -9.68 -15.32 18.57
C ASN A 20 -9.24 -13.92 18.11
N VAL A 21 -9.65 -12.87 18.82
CA VAL A 21 -9.22 -11.49 18.53
C VAL A 21 -7.70 -11.35 18.64
N VAL A 22 -7.08 -11.89 19.69
CA VAL A 22 -5.62 -11.86 19.87
C VAL A 22 -4.90 -12.63 18.77
N LEU A 23 -5.39 -13.83 18.43
CA LEU A 23 -4.82 -14.65 17.35
C LEU A 23 -4.91 -13.94 15.98
N LEU A 24 -6.00 -13.21 15.72
CA LEU A 24 -6.16 -12.43 14.48
C LEU A 24 -5.36 -11.11 14.49
N ALA A 25 -5.09 -10.54 15.66
CA ALA A 25 -4.32 -9.32 15.81
C ALA A 25 -2.80 -9.54 15.59
N LEU A 26 -2.26 -10.70 15.97
CA LEU A 26 -0.82 -10.96 15.88
C LEU A 26 -0.26 -10.87 14.44
N PRO A 27 -0.86 -11.52 13.42
CA PRO A 27 -0.43 -11.35 12.03
C PRO A 27 -0.54 -9.92 11.52
N ARG A 28 -1.51 -9.14 12.04
CA ARG A 28 -1.70 -7.73 11.65
C ARG A 28 -0.57 -6.83 12.11
N ILE A 29 0.10 -7.14 13.22
CA ILE A 29 1.27 -6.40 13.71
C ILE A 29 2.52 -6.73 12.88
N LEU A 30 2.67 -7.97 12.43
CA LEU A 30 3.82 -8.41 11.64
C LEU A 30 3.74 -7.98 10.17
N MET A 31 2.52 -7.87 9.64
CA MET A 31 2.30 -7.59 8.22
C MET A 31 3.02 -6.31 7.72
N PRO A 32 2.95 -5.13 8.38
CA PRO A 32 3.63 -3.92 7.92
C PRO A 32 5.14 -4.09 7.78
N MET A 33 5.78 -4.88 8.64
CA MET A 33 7.21 -5.15 8.58
C MET A 33 7.58 -5.86 7.28
N HIS A 34 6.77 -6.83 6.85
CA HIS A 34 6.96 -7.50 5.56
C HIS A 34 6.68 -6.60 4.37
N PHE A 35 5.72 -5.67 4.46
CA PHE A 35 5.40 -4.75 3.37
C PHE A 35 6.48 -3.70 3.12
N LEU A 36 7.21 -3.29 4.16
CA LEU A 36 8.31 -2.32 4.05
C LEU A 36 9.67 -2.98 3.81
N LEU A 37 9.80 -4.28 4.07
CA LEU A 37 11.04 -5.04 3.90
C LEU A 37 11.70 -4.87 2.50
N PRO A 38 10.96 -4.86 1.38
CA PRO A 38 11.57 -4.67 0.05
C PRO A 38 12.36 -3.37 -0.09
N ILE A 39 12.01 -2.32 0.65
CA ILE A 39 12.72 -1.02 0.62
C ILE A 39 14.16 -1.19 1.12
N PHE A 40 14.35 -1.99 2.16
CA PHE A 40 15.67 -2.23 2.75
C PHE A 40 16.45 -3.30 1.97
N LEU A 41 15.77 -4.36 1.53
CA LEU A 41 16.42 -5.43 0.77
C LEU A 41 16.86 -4.98 -0.63
N ALA A 42 16.11 -4.09 -1.28
CA ALA A 42 16.44 -3.55 -2.61
C ALA A 42 17.21 -2.22 -2.55
N ALA A 43 17.68 -1.80 -1.37
CA ALA A 43 18.47 -0.58 -1.24
C ALA A 43 19.78 -0.71 -2.05
N VAL A 44 20.12 0.37 -2.76
CA VAL A 44 21.37 0.46 -3.52
C VAL A 44 22.33 1.34 -2.72
N PRO A 45 23.37 0.76 -2.09
CA PRO A 45 24.38 1.56 -1.42
C PRO A 45 25.21 2.35 -2.45
N ALA A 46 25.95 3.33 -1.95
CA ALA A 46 26.94 4.03 -2.77
C ALA A 46 27.91 3.01 -3.38
N HIS A 47 28.13 3.11 -4.69
CA HIS A 47 28.95 2.15 -5.43
C HIS A 47 29.78 2.85 -6.48
N ARG A 48 30.86 2.19 -6.88
CA ARG A 48 31.78 2.64 -7.93
C ARG A 48 32.21 1.46 -8.79
N CYS A 49 32.73 1.72 -9.98
CA CYS A 49 33.36 0.67 -10.77
C CYS A 49 34.56 0.07 -10.01
N ALA A 50 34.69 -1.25 -10.02
CA ALA A 50 35.90 -1.91 -9.56
C ALA A 50 37.08 -1.49 -10.46
N LEU A 51 38.16 -1.01 -9.85
CA LEU A 51 39.36 -0.56 -10.54
C LEU A 51 40.46 -1.64 -10.51
N PRO A 52 41.21 -1.85 -11.60
CA PRO A 52 42.39 -2.69 -11.60
C PRO A 52 43.48 -2.07 -10.72
N ASP A 53 44.11 -2.90 -9.89
CA ASP A 53 45.24 -2.58 -9.02
C ASP A 53 45.00 -1.41 -8.05
N THR A 54 44.14 -1.59 -7.04
CA THR A 54 44.05 -0.64 -5.91
C THR A 54 45.41 -0.53 -5.22
N PRO A 55 46.13 0.60 -5.32
CA PRO A 55 47.48 0.65 -4.78
C PRO A 55 47.40 0.68 -3.25
N VAL A 56 47.96 -0.34 -2.61
CA VAL A 56 47.83 -0.67 -1.17
C VAL A 56 48.46 0.40 -0.25
N ASN A 57 49.02 1.49 -0.78
CA ASN A 57 49.82 2.46 -0.02
C ASN A 57 49.82 3.88 -0.61
N PHE A 58 48.70 4.37 -1.14
CA PHE A 58 48.58 5.75 -1.60
C PHE A 58 47.86 6.65 -0.58
N SER A 59 48.48 7.78 -0.24
CA SER A 59 47.90 8.84 0.60
C SER A 59 46.87 9.72 -0.12
N HIS A 60 46.71 9.57 -1.44
CA HIS A 60 45.80 10.36 -2.28
C HIS A 60 44.87 9.43 -3.08
N GLN A 61 44.02 8.71 -2.36
CA GLN A 61 43.03 7.79 -2.94
C GLN A 61 42.01 8.53 -3.83
N ASP A 62 41.70 9.79 -3.50
CA ASP A 62 40.78 10.63 -4.27
C ASP A 62 41.32 10.97 -5.66
N ALA A 63 42.61 11.29 -5.78
CA ALA A 63 43.24 11.57 -7.07
C ALA A 63 43.23 10.34 -7.98
N TRP A 64 43.50 9.16 -7.42
CA TRP A 64 43.40 7.89 -8.14
C TRP A 64 41.98 7.66 -8.70
N LEU A 65 40.95 7.89 -7.88
CA LEU A 65 39.57 7.75 -8.32
C LEU A 65 39.23 8.75 -9.45
N GLU A 66 39.69 10.00 -9.34
CA GLU A 66 39.48 11.03 -10.36
C GLU A 66 40.15 10.72 -11.71
N ALA A 67 41.26 9.96 -11.71
CA ALA A 67 41.93 9.56 -12.95
C ALA A 67 41.14 8.49 -13.73
N TYR A 68 40.36 7.65 -13.06
CA TYR A 68 39.65 6.52 -13.68
C TYR A 68 38.15 6.74 -13.84
N LEU A 69 37.52 7.58 -13.02
CA LEU A 69 36.07 7.79 -13.03
C LEU A 69 35.72 9.16 -13.63
N PRO A 70 34.80 9.23 -14.62
CA PRO A 70 34.32 10.50 -15.15
C PRO A 70 33.46 11.22 -14.11
N ARG A 71 33.41 12.56 -14.17
CA ARG A 71 32.50 13.36 -13.35
C ARG A 71 31.12 13.48 -14.02
N GLU A 72 30.08 13.31 -13.23
CA GLU A 72 28.71 13.56 -13.63
C GLU A 72 28.38 15.07 -13.61
N PRO A 73 27.28 15.50 -14.25
CA PRO A 73 26.90 16.92 -14.32
C PRO A 73 26.68 17.58 -12.94
N ASP A 74 26.44 16.78 -11.91
CA ASP A 74 26.28 17.20 -10.51
C ASP A 74 27.61 17.37 -9.76
N GLY A 75 28.74 17.10 -10.43
CA GLY A 75 30.09 17.19 -9.87
C GLY A 75 30.54 15.93 -9.11
N SER A 76 29.68 14.93 -8.95
CA SER A 76 30.02 13.64 -8.35
C SER A 76 30.80 12.76 -9.33
N LEU A 77 31.49 11.73 -8.82
CA LEU A 77 32.12 10.73 -9.68
C LEU A 77 31.07 9.73 -10.16
N SER A 78 31.10 9.37 -11.44
CA SER A 78 30.15 8.44 -12.00
C SER A 78 30.32 7.05 -11.40
N SER A 79 29.21 6.47 -10.94
CA SER A 79 29.17 5.12 -10.39
C SER A 79 29.13 4.02 -11.46
N CYS A 80 28.79 4.38 -12.70
CA CYS A 80 28.42 3.42 -13.75
C CYS A 80 29.37 3.37 -14.94
N LEU A 81 30.22 4.38 -15.10
CA LEU A 81 31.13 4.50 -16.22
C LEU A 81 32.56 4.67 -15.73
N ARG A 82 33.51 4.18 -16.53
CA ARG A 82 34.94 4.32 -16.26
C ARG A 82 35.68 4.71 -17.54
N PHE A 83 36.78 5.44 -17.41
CA PHE A 83 37.70 5.64 -18.53
C PHE A 83 38.41 4.33 -18.90
N THR A 84 38.62 4.13 -20.20
CA THR A 84 39.42 3.02 -20.74
C THR A 84 40.88 3.12 -20.31
N SER A 85 41.46 4.32 -20.43
CA SER A 85 42.81 4.67 -20.00
C SER A 85 42.76 5.76 -18.92
N PRO A 86 43.59 5.69 -17.86
CA PRO A 86 43.61 6.70 -16.80
C PRO A 86 43.99 8.07 -17.37
N GLN A 87 43.26 9.11 -16.94
CA GLN A 87 43.59 10.48 -17.30
C GLN A 87 44.87 10.92 -16.57
N ALA A 88 45.77 11.59 -17.31
CA ALA A 88 46.93 12.22 -16.70
C ALA A 88 46.46 13.40 -15.84
N LEU A 89 46.55 13.25 -14.52
CA LEU A 89 46.30 14.34 -13.58
C LEU A 89 47.35 15.45 -13.79
N PRO A 90 46.98 16.74 -13.69
CA PRO A 90 47.85 17.86 -14.06
C PRO A 90 49.20 17.94 -13.34
N ASN A 91 49.38 17.22 -12.22
CA ASN A 91 50.54 17.33 -11.34
C ASN A 91 51.13 15.99 -10.87
N THR A 92 50.85 14.86 -11.54
CA THR A 92 51.46 13.57 -11.18
C THR A 92 52.16 12.94 -12.38
N THR A 93 53.49 12.89 -12.31
CA THR A 93 54.33 12.03 -13.15
C THR A 93 54.13 10.57 -12.72
N LEU A 94 52.97 10.00 -13.05
CA LEU A 94 52.59 8.63 -12.66
C LEU A 94 53.11 7.56 -13.63
N TRP A 95 53.97 7.94 -14.59
CA TRP A 95 54.49 7.04 -15.61
C TRP A 95 55.99 6.90 -15.47
N GLY A 96 56.44 5.67 -15.21
CA GLY A 96 57.84 5.28 -15.34
C GLY A 96 58.33 5.59 -16.76
N GLU A 97 59.56 6.10 -16.83
CA GLU A 97 60.26 6.42 -18.08
C GLU A 97 60.20 5.25 -19.05
N GLY A 98 59.63 5.51 -20.24
CA GLY A 98 59.79 4.63 -21.39
C GLY A 98 58.51 4.30 -22.13
N GLN A 99 57.88 5.29 -22.77
CA GLN A 99 57.38 5.08 -24.13
C GLN A 99 57.15 6.41 -24.85
N SER A 100 57.76 6.46 -26.03
CA SER A 100 57.80 7.53 -27.01
C SER A 100 56.42 8.03 -27.43
N HIS A 101 56.34 9.36 -27.61
CA HIS A 101 55.38 10.08 -28.45
C HIS A 101 54.75 9.21 -29.54
N ARG A 102 53.49 8.82 -29.35
CA ARG A 102 52.62 8.33 -30.43
C ARG A 102 51.23 8.92 -30.24
N GLU A 103 50.90 9.78 -31.19
CA GLU A 103 49.55 10.14 -31.67
C GLU A 103 48.49 10.53 -30.62
N GLN A 104 48.42 11.85 -30.49
CA GLN A 104 47.38 12.67 -29.91
C GLN A 104 46.05 12.53 -30.69
N GLN A 105 45.19 11.62 -30.23
CA GLN A 105 43.71 11.67 -30.27
C GLN A 105 43.15 10.30 -29.86
N ASP A 106 43.43 9.85 -28.63
CA ASP A 106 42.54 8.85 -28.02
C ASP A 106 41.36 9.64 -27.44
N GLU A 107 40.22 9.58 -28.11
CA GLU A 107 38.95 9.97 -27.51
C GLU A 107 38.89 9.34 -26.12
N THR A 108 38.62 10.15 -25.08
CA THR A 108 38.36 9.66 -23.73
C THR A 108 37.12 8.79 -23.76
N SER A 109 37.30 7.54 -24.14
CA SER A 109 36.26 6.56 -24.32
C SER A 109 35.87 6.05 -22.95
N THR A 110 34.62 6.31 -22.57
CA THR A 110 34.03 5.75 -21.36
C THR A 110 33.42 4.40 -21.68
N VAL A 111 33.68 3.41 -20.83
CA VAL A 111 33.10 2.07 -20.93
C VAL A 111 32.31 1.73 -19.66
N PRO A 112 31.27 0.88 -19.76
CA PRO A 112 30.64 0.26 -18.59
C PRO A 112 31.69 -0.52 -17.77
N CYS A 113 31.51 -0.60 -16.45
CA CYS A 113 32.46 -1.25 -15.54
C CYS A 113 32.69 -2.73 -15.91
N PRO A 114 33.85 -3.13 -16.46
CA PRO A 114 34.06 -4.50 -16.95
C PRO A 114 34.44 -5.50 -15.84
N GLN A 115 34.90 -5.01 -14.69
CA GLN A 115 35.35 -5.80 -13.54
C GLN A 115 34.31 -5.87 -12.42
N GLY A 116 33.07 -5.44 -12.70
CA GLY A 116 32.01 -5.31 -11.71
C GLY A 116 32.10 -4.02 -10.89
N TRP A 117 31.49 -4.04 -9.71
CA TRP A 117 31.33 -2.89 -8.83
C TRP A 117 31.89 -3.14 -7.44
N GLU A 118 32.36 -2.06 -6.81
CA GLU A 118 32.72 -2.03 -5.40
C GLU A 118 31.67 -1.21 -4.64
N TYR A 119 31.08 -1.81 -3.61
CA TYR A 119 29.99 -1.25 -2.83
C TYR A 119 30.48 -0.75 -1.47
N ASP A 120 29.90 0.35 -1.00
CA ASP A 120 30.09 0.77 0.38
C ASP A 120 29.23 -0.09 1.33
N HIS A 121 29.90 -0.86 2.19
CA HIS A 121 29.28 -1.75 3.18
C HIS A 121 29.09 -1.11 4.56
N SER A 122 29.27 0.21 4.68
CA SER A 122 29.10 0.95 5.94
C SER A 122 27.68 0.90 6.49
N GLU A 123 26.66 1.03 5.62
CA GLU A 123 25.24 0.97 6.00
C GLU A 123 24.62 -0.43 5.82
N PHE A 124 24.96 -1.12 4.72
CA PHE A 124 24.38 -2.42 4.37
C PHE A 124 25.46 -3.48 4.13
N SER A 125 25.38 -4.60 4.85
CA SER A 125 26.30 -5.73 4.61
C SER A 125 26.03 -6.41 3.27
N SER A 126 24.77 -6.73 2.96
CA SER A 126 24.36 -7.23 1.65
C SER A 126 22.93 -6.79 1.34
N THR A 127 22.66 -6.53 0.06
CA THR A 127 21.33 -6.24 -0.48
C THR A 127 21.13 -7.02 -1.78
N ILE A 128 19.88 -7.10 -2.24
CA ILE A 128 19.51 -7.66 -3.55
C ILE A 128 20.32 -6.97 -4.66
N ALA A 129 20.61 -5.68 -4.52
CA ALA A 129 21.40 -4.94 -5.49
C ALA A 129 22.88 -5.32 -5.47
N THR A 130 23.47 -5.59 -4.29
CA THR A 130 24.90 -5.94 -4.17
C THR A 130 25.19 -7.42 -4.42
N GLU A 131 24.23 -8.32 -4.17
CA GLU A 131 24.42 -9.76 -4.39
C GLU A 131 24.31 -10.17 -5.85
N TRP A 132 23.48 -9.47 -6.62
CA TRP A 132 23.24 -9.74 -8.05
C TRP A 132 23.71 -8.63 -8.98
N ASP A 133 24.48 -7.66 -8.46
CA ASP A 133 25.00 -6.52 -9.22
C ASP A 133 23.93 -5.76 -10.02
N LEU A 134 22.75 -5.54 -9.42
CA LEU A 134 21.58 -4.94 -10.08
C LEU A 134 21.63 -3.41 -10.09
N VAL A 135 22.74 -2.86 -10.56
CA VAL A 135 23.00 -1.41 -10.66
C VAL A 135 23.14 -0.97 -12.11
N CYS A 136 23.17 0.34 -12.35
CA CYS A 136 23.43 0.94 -13.67
C CYS A 136 22.49 0.43 -14.78
N GLU A 137 22.98 -0.38 -15.72
CA GLU A 137 22.16 -0.98 -16.80
C GLU A 137 21.05 -1.88 -16.25
N GLN A 138 21.31 -2.59 -15.15
CA GLN A 138 20.36 -3.51 -14.52
C GLN A 138 19.52 -2.88 -13.40
N LYS A 139 19.59 -1.55 -13.22
CA LYS A 139 18.81 -0.81 -12.20
C LYS A 139 17.31 -1.09 -12.28
N GLY A 140 16.82 -1.38 -13.49
CA GLY A 140 15.41 -1.70 -13.72
C GLY A 140 14.97 -3.00 -13.07
N LEU A 141 15.85 -4.00 -12.99
CA LEU A 141 15.54 -5.30 -12.38
C LEU A 141 15.43 -5.19 -10.86
N ASN A 142 16.29 -4.38 -10.23
CA ASN A 142 16.20 -4.10 -8.80
C ASN A 142 14.87 -3.41 -8.44
N ARG A 143 14.43 -2.43 -9.23
CA ARG A 143 13.12 -1.77 -9.04
C ARG A 143 11.94 -2.72 -9.32
N ALA A 144 12.08 -3.62 -10.28
CA ALA A 144 11.09 -4.66 -10.56
C ALA A 144 10.95 -5.69 -9.41
N ALA A 145 11.96 -5.87 -8.55
CA ALA A 145 11.88 -6.77 -7.40
C ALA A 145 10.71 -6.41 -6.47
N SER A 146 10.45 -5.11 -6.24
CA SER A 146 9.29 -4.65 -5.47
C SER A 146 7.98 -4.99 -6.16
N THR A 147 7.90 -4.87 -7.49
CA THR A 147 6.74 -5.30 -8.27
C THR A 147 6.47 -6.78 -8.10
N PHE A 148 7.50 -7.64 -8.16
CA PHE A 148 7.35 -9.07 -7.96
C PHE A 148 6.84 -9.40 -6.55
N PHE A 149 7.30 -8.67 -5.52
CA PHE A 149 6.78 -8.80 -4.17
C PHE A 149 5.26 -8.50 -4.11
N PHE A 150 4.82 -7.35 -4.63
CA PHE A 150 3.39 -6.98 -4.59
C PHE A 150 2.51 -7.89 -5.48
N ALA A 151 3.03 -8.34 -6.61
CA ALA A 151 2.36 -9.36 -7.43
C ALA A 151 2.24 -10.70 -6.68
N GLY A 152 3.28 -11.10 -5.94
CA GLY A 152 3.25 -12.26 -5.05
C GLY A 152 2.21 -12.12 -3.94
N VAL A 153 2.09 -10.92 -3.33
CA VAL A 153 1.03 -10.61 -2.36
C VAL A 153 -0.36 -10.75 -2.98
N LEU A 154 -0.55 -10.29 -4.23
CA LEU A 154 -1.82 -10.40 -4.95
C LEU A 154 -2.22 -11.87 -5.18
N VAL A 155 -1.30 -12.67 -5.72
CA VAL A 155 -1.52 -14.10 -5.98
C VAL A 155 -1.72 -14.85 -4.65
N GLY A 156 -0.90 -14.55 -3.65
CA GLY A 156 -0.99 -15.11 -2.32
C GLY A 156 -2.33 -14.80 -1.65
N ALA A 157 -2.87 -13.58 -1.78
CA ALA A 157 -4.16 -13.23 -1.22
C ALA A 157 -5.31 -14.09 -1.79
N VAL A 158 -5.27 -14.40 -3.09
CA VAL A 158 -6.27 -15.27 -3.72
C VAL A 158 -6.07 -16.74 -3.31
N ALA A 159 -4.83 -17.23 -3.38
CA ALA A 159 -4.52 -18.61 -3.05
C ALA A 159 -4.76 -18.94 -1.57
N PHE A 160 -4.20 -18.14 -0.65
CA PHE A 160 -4.40 -18.33 0.77
C PHE A 160 -5.81 -17.95 1.23
N GLY A 161 -6.51 -17.05 0.52
CA GLY A 161 -7.94 -16.83 0.73
C GLY A 161 -8.74 -18.11 0.47
N TYR A 162 -8.53 -18.75 -0.67
CA TYR A 162 -9.17 -20.02 -1.00
C TYR A 162 -8.82 -21.15 0.00
N LEU A 163 -7.55 -21.23 0.40
CA LEU A 163 -7.11 -22.21 1.41
C LEU A 163 -7.72 -21.94 2.79
N SER A 164 -7.87 -20.66 3.16
CA SER A 164 -8.56 -20.24 4.37
C SER A 164 -10.01 -20.71 4.36
N ASP A 165 -10.74 -20.46 3.27
CA ASP A 165 -12.13 -20.92 3.11
C ASP A 165 -12.27 -22.45 3.21
N ARG A 166 -11.20 -23.19 2.87
CA ARG A 166 -11.21 -24.66 2.88
C ARG A 166 -10.87 -25.29 4.23
N TRP A 167 -10.00 -24.65 5.02
CA TRP A 167 -9.43 -25.23 6.24
C TRP A 167 -9.80 -24.50 7.52
N VAL A 168 -10.17 -23.22 7.46
CA VAL A 168 -10.58 -22.47 8.64
C VAL A 168 -12.03 -22.85 9.00
N PRO A 169 -12.32 -23.20 10.26
CA PRO A 169 -13.69 -23.49 10.68
C PRO A 169 -14.60 -22.31 10.42
N GLU A 170 -15.74 -22.57 9.80
CA GLU A 170 -16.74 -21.56 9.50
C GLU A 170 -17.41 -21.03 10.77
N SER A 171 -17.87 -19.77 10.71
CA SER A 171 -18.59 -19.17 11.84
C SER A 171 -19.90 -19.89 12.13
N ALA A 172 -20.29 -19.97 13.40
CA ALA A 172 -21.59 -20.55 13.79
C ALA A 172 -22.77 -19.88 13.06
N ARG A 173 -22.71 -18.56 12.86
CA ARG A 173 -23.71 -17.80 12.09
C ARG A 173 -23.82 -18.29 10.66
N TRP A 174 -22.69 -18.47 9.97
CA TRP A 174 -22.68 -18.98 8.60
C TRP A 174 -23.19 -20.42 8.53
N LEU A 175 -22.83 -21.29 9.48
CA LEU A 175 -23.34 -22.67 9.52
C LEU A 175 -24.87 -22.69 9.66
N LEU A 176 -25.45 -21.80 10.47
CA LEU A 176 -26.89 -21.62 10.60
C LEU A 176 -27.52 -21.16 9.26
N THR A 177 -26.94 -20.18 8.57
CA THR A 177 -27.45 -19.72 7.26
C THR A 177 -27.38 -20.82 6.20
N GLN A 178 -26.42 -21.74 6.30
CA GLN A 178 -26.31 -22.91 5.42
C GLN A 178 -27.22 -24.07 5.82
N GLY A 179 -27.86 -23.99 6.98
CA GLY A 179 -28.66 -25.11 7.49
C GLY A 179 -27.85 -26.28 8.03
N ARG A 180 -26.54 -26.11 8.25
CA ARG A 180 -25.67 -27.11 8.88
C ARG A 180 -25.83 -27.02 10.41
N LEU A 181 -27.04 -27.32 10.89
CA LEU A 181 -27.46 -27.11 12.28
C LEU A 181 -26.61 -27.90 13.29
N GLU A 182 -26.30 -29.16 12.99
CA GLU A 182 -25.50 -30.04 13.86
C GLU A 182 -24.09 -29.51 14.10
N GLU A 183 -23.45 -28.98 13.05
CA GLU A 183 -22.12 -28.41 13.16
C GLU A 183 -22.14 -27.08 13.91
N ALA A 184 -23.14 -26.24 13.65
CA ALA A 184 -23.35 -25.00 14.38
C ALA A 184 -23.56 -25.28 15.89
N HIS A 185 -24.39 -26.28 16.22
CA HIS A 185 -24.65 -26.70 17.59
C HIS A 185 -23.37 -27.14 18.30
N ARG A 186 -22.59 -28.05 17.68
CA ARG A 186 -21.32 -28.52 18.24
C ARG A 186 -20.32 -27.38 18.46
N TYR A 187 -20.26 -26.43 17.54
CA TYR A 187 -19.38 -25.26 17.63
C TYR A 187 -19.78 -24.33 18.79
N LEU A 188 -21.09 -24.06 18.95
CA LEU A 188 -21.62 -23.23 20.03
C LEU A 188 -21.41 -23.88 21.40
N LEU A 189 -21.60 -25.19 21.54
CA LEU A 189 -21.28 -25.92 22.77
C LEU A 189 -19.79 -25.91 23.10
N HIS A 190 -18.92 -25.95 22.09
CA HIS A 190 -17.48 -25.78 22.30
C HIS A 190 -17.14 -24.37 22.80
N CYS A 191 -17.74 -23.34 22.20
CA CYS A 191 -17.62 -21.95 22.64
C CYS A 191 -18.09 -21.77 24.10
N ALA A 192 -19.26 -22.33 24.43
CA ALA A 192 -19.86 -22.29 25.77
C ALA A 192 -18.93 -22.88 26.84
N ARG A 193 -18.34 -24.05 26.54
CA ARG A 193 -17.35 -24.71 27.40
C ARG A 193 -16.12 -23.84 27.64
N LEU A 194 -15.57 -23.23 26.58
CA LEU A 194 -14.39 -22.37 26.69
C LEU A 194 -14.68 -21.04 27.42
N ASN A 195 -15.92 -20.57 27.38
CA ASN A 195 -16.36 -19.39 28.12
C ASN A 195 -16.72 -19.68 29.58
N GLY A 196 -16.56 -20.92 30.06
CA GLY A 196 -16.89 -21.29 31.43
C GLY A 196 -18.40 -21.29 31.73
N ARG A 197 -19.24 -21.26 30.70
CA ARG A 197 -20.70 -21.39 30.80
C ARG A 197 -21.12 -22.64 30.04
N PRO A 198 -20.93 -23.86 30.59
CA PRO A 198 -21.42 -25.07 29.94
C PRO A 198 -22.94 -25.02 29.91
N VAL A 199 -23.50 -24.63 28.77
CA VAL A 199 -24.93 -24.69 28.50
C VAL A 199 -25.30 -26.18 28.38
N GLY A 200 -26.35 -26.63 29.08
CA GLY A 200 -26.84 -28.00 28.95
C GLY A 200 -27.30 -28.26 27.51
N GLU A 201 -27.11 -29.48 27.00
CA GLU A 201 -27.54 -29.83 25.62
C GLU A 201 -29.03 -29.54 25.38
N ASP A 202 -29.84 -29.52 26.44
CA ASP A 202 -31.29 -29.25 26.38
C ASP A 202 -31.66 -27.75 26.25
N SER A 203 -30.80 -26.81 26.67
CA SER A 203 -31.09 -25.36 26.59
C SER A 203 -30.60 -24.68 25.31
N LEU A 204 -29.92 -25.43 24.43
CA LEU A 204 -29.54 -25.02 23.08
C LEU A 204 -30.12 -26.05 22.08
N SER A 205 -31.45 -26.17 22.08
CA SER A 205 -32.13 -27.20 21.29
C SER A 205 -31.93 -26.97 19.79
N LEU A 206 -31.83 -28.06 19.01
CA LEU A 206 -31.75 -27.97 17.54
C LEU A 206 -32.94 -27.20 16.95
N GLU A 207 -34.10 -27.24 17.62
CA GLU A 207 -35.30 -26.52 17.24
C GLU A 207 -35.12 -25.00 17.36
N GLU A 208 -34.49 -24.50 18.42
CA GLU A 208 -34.17 -23.08 18.57
C GLU A 208 -33.16 -22.62 17.51
N LEU A 209 -32.12 -23.41 17.25
CA LEU A 209 -31.18 -23.14 16.16
C LEU A 209 -31.89 -23.11 14.80
N SER A 210 -32.87 -23.99 14.57
CA SER A 210 -33.63 -24.02 13.32
C SER A 210 -34.48 -22.76 13.11
N LYS A 211 -35.06 -22.22 14.20
CA LYS A 211 -35.82 -20.97 14.18
C LYS A 211 -34.91 -19.79 13.84
N VAL A 212 -33.73 -19.72 14.47
CA VAL A 212 -32.71 -18.69 14.17
C VAL A 212 -32.20 -18.83 12.73
N ALA A 213 -31.92 -20.06 12.28
CA ALA A 213 -31.47 -20.34 10.92
C ALA A 213 -32.53 -19.96 9.87
N ALA A 214 -33.82 -20.16 10.14
CA ALA A 214 -34.89 -19.74 9.25
C ALA A 214 -34.93 -18.21 9.08
N THR A 215 -34.68 -17.45 10.16
CA THR A 215 -34.56 -15.98 10.09
C THR A 215 -33.33 -15.54 9.30
N GLU A 216 -32.18 -16.18 9.50
CA GLU A 216 -30.91 -15.82 8.85
C GLU A 216 -30.82 -16.29 7.37
N ARG A 217 -31.47 -17.40 6.99
CA ARG A 217 -31.50 -17.94 5.61
C ARG A 217 -32.14 -17.00 4.58
N VAL A 218 -32.97 -16.06 5.03
CA VAL A 218 -33.63 -15.08 4.15
C VAL A 218 -32.60 -14.11 3.53
N VAL A 219 -31.40 -14.00 4.10
CA VAL A 219 -30.31 -13.18 3.55
C VAL A 219 -29.65 -13.91 2.39
N GLN A 220 -29.98 -13.53 1.15
CA GLN A 220 -29.35 -14.09 -0.06
C GLN A 220 -27.82 -13.94 -0.01
N ARG A 221 -27.11 -14.96 -0.52
CA ARG A 221 -25.66 -14.90 -0.73
C ARG A 221 -25.34 -13.86 -1.80
N PRO A 222 -24.72 -12.73 -1.44
CA PRO A 222 -24.33 -11.73 -2.41
C PRO A 222 -23.16 -12.23 -3.24
N SER A 223 -23.24 -12.08 -4.56
CA SER A 223 -22.13 -12.31 -5.49
C SER A 223 -21.37 -11.01 -5.76
N TYR A 224 -20.12 -11.11 -6.21
CA TYR A 224 -19.37 -9.95 -6.73
C TYR A 224 -20.12 -9.25 -7.88
N LEU A 225 -20.91 -9.99 -8.66
CA LEU A 225 -21.72 -9.44 -9.74
C LEU A 225 -22.84 -8.51 -9.24
N ASP A 226 -23.29 -8.69 -7.99
CA ASP A 226 -24.37 -7.86 -7.44
C ASP A 226 -23.90 -6.41 -7.18
N LEU A 227 -22.59 -6.17 -7.05
CA LEU A 227 -22.00 -4.82 -6.99
C LEU A 227 -22.24 -4.02 -8.28
N PHE A 228 -22.34 -4.70 -9.42
CA PHE A 228 -22.48 -4.08 -10.74
C PHE A 228 -23.90 -4.16 -11.30
N ARG A 229 -24.82 -4.79 -10.56
CA ARG A 229 -26.18 -5.08 -11.02
C ARG A 229 -27.08 -3.85 -11.03
N THR A 230 -27.00 -3.01 -10.01
CA THR A 230 -27.82 -1.79 -9.89
C THR A 230 -27.00 -0.55 -10.25
N PRO A 231 -27.63 0.50 -10.84
CA PRO A 231 -26.89 1.59 -11.47
C PRO A 231 -26.11 2.45 -10.47
N ARG A 232 -26.65 2.74 -9.27
CA ARG A 232 -25.93 3.55 -8.28
C ARG A 232 -24.85 2.76 -7.59
N LEU A 233 -25.12 1.52 -7.21
CA LEU A 233 -24.10 0.66 -6.62
C LEU A 233 -22.93 0.43 -7.59
N ARG A 234 -23.22 0.27 -8.88
CA ARG A 234 -22.19 0.21 -9.94
C ARG A 234 -21.38 1.50 -10.01
N HIS A 235 -22.03 2.66 -10.00
CA HIS A 235 -21.35 3.96 -10.02
C HIS A 235 -20.43 4.14 -8.81
N ILE A 236 -20.92 3.83 -7.61
CA ILE A 236 -20.13 3.85 -6.37
C ILE A 236 -18.95 2.89 -6.48
N SER A 237 -19.17 1.66 -6.95
CA SER A 237 -18.13 0.64 -7.07
C SER A 237 -17.03 1.06 -8.02
N LEU A 238 -17.37 1.56 -9.21
CA LEU A 238 -16.41 2.05 -10.20
C LEU A 238 -15.59 3.24 -9.67
N CYS A 239 -16.25 4.21 -9.02
CA CYS A 239 -15.54 5.35 -8.42
C CYS A 239 -14.60 4.89 -7.29
N CYS A 240 -15.06 3.97 -6.43
CA CYS A 240 -14.23 3.40 -5.37
C CYS A 240 -13.02 2.65 -5.95
N MET A 241 -13.17 1.87 -7.03
CA MET A 241 -12.06 1.18 -7.67
C MET A 241 -10.98 2.17 -8.15
N VAL A 242 -11.35 3.27 -8.79
CA VAL A 242 -10.41 4.33 -9.22
C VAL A 242 -9.71 4.96 -8.02
N VAL A 243 -10.45 5.31 -6.97
CA VAL A 243 -9.90 5.91 -5.75
C VAL A 243 -8.93 4.95 -5.07
N TRP A 244 -9.29 3.67 -4.90
CA TRP A 244 -8.44 2.67 -4.26
C TRP A 244 -7.16 2.38 -5.04
N PHE A 245 -7.27 2.34 -6.37
CA PHE A 245 -6.11 2.24 -7.24
C PHE A 245 -5.15 3.41 -6.97
N ALA A 246 -5.64 4.65 -7.08
CA ALA A 246 -4.82 5.85 -6.94
C ALA A 246 -4.22 6.03 -5.54
N VAL A 247 -5.00 5.71 -4.50
CA VAL A 247 -4.56 5.74 -3.10
C VAL A 247 -3.38 4.79 -2.88
N ASN A 248 -3.47 3.53 -3.33
CA ASN A 248 -2.35 2.59 -3.17
C ASN A 248 -1.18 2.95 -4.08
N PHE A 249 -1.47 3.33 -5.33
CA PHE A 249 -0.47 3.68 -6.32
C PHE A 249 0.39 4.87 -5.88
N SER A 250 -0.22 5.95 -5.39
CA SER A 250 0.50 7.12 -4.87
C SER A 250 1.21 6.85 -3.55
N TYR A 251 0.58 6.10 -2.63
CA TYR A 251 1.15 5.74 -1.34
C TYR A 251 2.44 4.93 -1.48
N TYR A 252 2.39 3.83 -2.24
CA TYR A 252 3.57 2.98 -2.46
C TYR A 252 4.55 3.61 -3.44
N GLY A 253 4.08 4.35 -4.45
CA GLY A 253 4.96 5.09 -5.35
C GLY A 253 5.90 6.03 -4.61
N LEU A 254 5.38 6.80 -3.64
CA LEU A 254 6.19 7.68 -2.81
C LEU A 254 7.05 6.93 -1.78
N SER A 255 6.55 5.82 -1.24
CA SER A 255 7.27 5.05 -0.21
C SER A 255 8.45 4.27 -0.78
N LEU A 256 8.38 3.88 -2.06
CA LEU A 256 9.39 3.11 -2.76
C LEU A 256 10.35 4.01 -3.57
N ASP A 257 9.88 5.14 -4.10
CA ASP A 257 10.73 6.09 -4.83
C ASP A 257 11.39 7.09 -3.88
N LEU A 258 12.50 6.64 -3.28
CA LEU A 258 13.35 7.46 -2.39
C LEU A 258 14.36 8.32 -3.17
N SER A 259 14.29 8.32 -4.50
CA SER A 259 15.26 8.99 -5.36
C SER A 259 15.24 10.52 -5.15
N GLY A 260 16.42 11.12 -5.03
CA GLY A 260 16.56 12.58 -4.87
C GLY A 260 16.13 13.12 -3.50
N LEU A 261 16.12 12.25 -2.48
CA LEU A 261 16.03 12.62 -1.07
C LEU A 261 17.44 12.62 -0.48
N GLY A 262 17.80 13.66 0.28
CA GLY A 262 19.13 13.83 0.86
C GLY A 262 19.34 13.09 2.18
N LEU A 263 18.57 12.02 2.40
CA LEU A 263 18.53 11.26 3.65
C LEU A 263 18.80 9.79 3.37
N ASN A 264 19.33 9.07 4.35
CA ASN A 264 19.47 7.63 4.20
C ASN A 264 18.09 6.94 4.26
N VAL A 265 18.05 5.66 3.87
CA VAL A 265 16.80 4.89 3.79
C VAL A 265 16.11 4.83 5.16
N TYR A 266 16.86 4.59 6.24
CA TYR A 266 16.32 4.50 7.60
C TYR A 266 15.69 5.82 8.09
N GLN A 267 16.37 6.94 7.90
CA GLN A 267 15.88 8.28 8.27
C GLN A 267 14.64 8.65 7.45
N THR A 268 14.65 8.34 6.16
CA THR A 268 13.51 8.62 5.28
C THR A 268 12.28 7.84 5.72
N GLN A 269 12.42 6.53 5.97
CA GLN A 269 11.31 5.70 6.45
C GLN A 269 10.84 6.12 7.85
N LEU A 270 11.75 6.56 8.73
CA LEU A 270 11.37 7.10 10.04
C LEU A 270 10.52 8.36 9.91
N LEU A 271 10.92 9.31 9.06
CA LEU A 271 10.14 10.53 8.80
C LEU A 271 8.78 10.22 8.17
N PHE A 272 8.75 9.28 7.22
CA PHE A 272 7.51 8.82 6.59
C PHE A 272 6.59 8.15 7.61
N GLY A 273 7.10 7.33 8.52
CA GLY A 273 6.29 6.76 9.61
C GLY A 273 5.83 7.82 10.62
N ALA A 274 6.70 8.77 10.96
CA ALA A 274 6.38 9.82 11.93
C ALA A 274 5.27 10.75 11.45
N VAL A 275 5.24 11.12 10.15
CA VAL A 275 4.21 12.01 9.59
C VAL A 275 2.83 11.35 9.50
N GLU A 276 2.76 10.02 9.49
CA GLU A 276 1.47 9.31 9.46
C GLU A 276 0.65 9.51 10.73
N LEU A 277 1.29 9.64 11.89
CA LEU A 277 0.61 9.82 13.18
C LEU A 277 -0.21 11.14 13.23
N PRO A 278 0.38 12.33 12.98
CA PRO A 278 -0.39 13.56 12.92
C PRO A 278 -1.37 13.56 11.74
N ALA A 279 -1.04 12.93 10.60
CA ALA A 279 -1.99 12.80 9.48
C ALA A 279 -3.27 12.05 9.89
N LYS A 280 -3.16 10.94 10.62
CA LYS A 280 -4.32 10.19 11.13
C LYS A 280 -5.16 11.02 12.12
N LEU A 281 -4.53 11.81 12.98
CA LEU A 281 -5.24 12.74 13.87
C LEU A 281 -5.98 13.84 13.09
N LEU A 282 -5.35 14.39 12.04
CA LEU A 282 -5.97 15.37 11.16
C LEU A 282 -7.16 14.76 10.40
N VAL A 283 -7.07 13.51 9.95
CA VAL A 283 -8.20 12.79 9.33
C VAL A 283 -9.38 12.70 10.28
N TYR A 284 -9.14 12.31 11.54
CA TYR A 284 -10.20 12.23 12.55
C TYR A 284 -10.97 13.56 12.69
N LEU A 285 -10.25 14.69 12.74
CA LEU A 285 -10.86 16.01 12.79
C LEU A 285 -11.56 16.37 11.47
N SER A 286 -10.93 16.10 10.33
CA SER A 286 -11.42 16.47 9.00
C SER A 286 -12.71 15.74 8.64
N VAL A 287 -12.78 14.43 8.87
CA VAL A 287 -13.98 13.62 8.60
C VAL A 287 -15.17 14.07 9.44
N ARG A 288 -14.93 14.55 10.66
CA ARG A 288 -15.98 15.06 11.56
C ARG A 288 -16.53 16.42 11.11
N HIS A 289 -15.68 17.31 10.59
CA HIS A 289 -16.05 18.69 10.25
C HIS A 289 -16.38 18.90 8.76
N ALA A 290 -15.58 18.34 7.85
CA ALA A 290 -15.73 18.51 6.40
C ALA A 290 -16.53 17.37 5.75
N GLY A 291 -16.71 16.23 6.43
CA GLY A 291 -17.32 15.03 5.84
C GLY A 291 -16.28 14.14 5.15
N ARG A 292 -16.71 12.96 4.70
CA ARG A 292 -15.81 11.93 4.16
C ARG A 292 -15.38 12.29 2.74
N ARG A 293 -16.33 12.77 1.94
CA ARG A 293 -16.12 13.10 0.52
C ARG A 293 -15.09 14.21 0.33
N LEU A 294 -15.23 15.30 1.08
CA LEU A 294 -14.29 16.42 1.01
C LEU A 294 -12.93 16.08 1.61
N THR A 295 -12.89 15.26 2.67
CA THR A 295 -11.62 14.84 3.29
C THR A 295 -10.79 13.99 2.32
N ILE A 296 -11.39 12.99 1.67
CA ILE A 296 -10.65 12.14 0.73
C ILE A 296 -10.23 12.91 -0.53
N ALA A 297 -11.10 13.76 -1.08
CA ALA A 297 -10.77 14.57 -2.25
C ALA A 297 -9.66 15.58 -1.94
N GLY A 298 -9.74 16.25 -0.79
CA GLY A 298 -8.71 17.18 -0.33
C GLY A 298 -7.37 16.50 -0.06
N ALA A 299 -7.37 15.30 0.54
CA ALA A 299 -6.15 14.53 0.78
C ALA A 299 -5.49 14.08 -0.53
N LEU A 300 -6.26 13.57 -1.49
CA LEU A 300 -5.74 13.20 -2.82
C LEU A 300 -5.23 14.40 -3.60
N LEU A 301 -5.93 15.54 -3.53
CA LEU A 301 -5.47 16.78 -4.13
C LEU A 301 -4.18 17.29 -3.48
N GLY A 302 -4.06 17.23 -2.14
CA GLY A 302 -2.84 17.59 -1.42
C GLY A 302 -1.66 16.72 -1.82
N SER A 303 -1.88 15.41 -1.99
CA SER A 303 -0.87 14.49 -2.52
C SER A 303 -0.46 14.88 -3.95
N ALA A 304 -1.41 15.11 -4.85
CA ALA A 304 -1.14 15.55 -6.23
C ALA A 304 -0.35 16.87 -6.28
N LEU A 305 -0.72 17.85 -5.45
CA LEU A 305 -0.02 19.12 -5.34
C LEU A 305 1.42 18.95 -4.83
N SER A 306 1.65 18.05 -3.88
CA SER A 306 3.01 17.77 -3.37
C SER A 306 3.92 17.16 -4.45
N PHE A 307 3.39 16.28 -5.31
CA PHE A 307 4.12 15.76 -6.47
C PHE A 307 4.37 16.86 -7.51
N GLY A 308 3.34 17.67 -7.80
CA GLY A 308 3.43 18.75 -8.77
C GLY A 308 4.42 19.85 -8.37
N THR A 309 4.44 20.27 -7.09
CA THR A 309 5.39 21.26 -6.61
C THR A 309 6.82 20.73 -6.56
N ARG A 310 7.03 19.43 -6.27
CA ARG A 310 8.36 18.78 -6.38
C ARG A 310 8.95 18.84 -7.78
N LEU A 311 8.15 18.99 -8.83
CA LEU A 311 8.65 19.16 -10.20
C LEU A 311 9.27 20.54 -10.44
N LEU A 312 8.86 21.54 -9.66
CA LEU A 312 9.32 22.93 -9.80
C LEU A 312 10.56 23.22 -8.95
N VAL A 313 10.86 22.36 -7.98
CA VAL A 313 12.02 22.49 -7.09
C VAL A 313 13.28 22.07 -7.84
N SER A 314 14.29 22.96 -7.89
CA SER A 314 15.59 22.67 -8.49
C SER A 314 16.34 21.59 -7.72
N SER A 315 17.20 20.85 -8.41
CA SER A 315 18.01 19.76 -7.83
C SER A 315 18.93 20.20 -6.68
N GLU A 316 19.25 21.50 -6.59
CA GLU A 316 20.08 22.07 -5.52
C GLU A 316 19.34 22.19 -4.18
N MET A 317 18.00 22.23 -4.18
CA MET A 317 17.18 22.42 -2.97
C MET A 317 16.65 21.10 -2.40
N VAL A 318 17.56 20.19 -2.07
CA VAL A 318 17.25 18.83 -1.57
C VAL A 318 16.36 18.83 -0.32
N SER A 319 16.53 19.82 0.57
CA SER A 319 15.71 19.98 1.78
C SER A 319 14.23 20.25 1.46
N TRP A 320 13.94 21.07 0.45
CA TRP A 320 12.57 21.34 0.01
C TRP A 320 11.94 20.12 -0.67
N SER A 321 12.70 19.40 -1.50
CA SER A 321 12.26 18.13 -2.11
C SER A 321 11.85 17.12 -1.03
N THR A 322 12.66 17.00 0.02
CA THR A 322 12.41 16.10 1.15
C THR A 322 11.18 16.52 1.95
N THR A 323 11.05 17.81 2.28
CA THR A 323 9.89 18.34 3.01
C THR A 323 8.59 18.10 2.25
N LEU A 324 8.58 18.36 0.94
CA LEU A 324 7.42 18.11 0.09
C LEU A 324 7.08 16.62 -0.01
N ALA A 325 8.09 15.73 -0.05
CA ALA A 325 7.87 14.29 -0.02
C ALA A 325 7.21 13.84 1.29
N VAL A 326 7.68 14.34 2.44
CA VAL A 326 7.09 14.03 3.75
C VAL A 326 5.64 14.53 3.85
N ILE A 327 5.37 15.76 3.38
CA ILE A 327 4.01 16.31 3.33
C ILE A 327 3.11 15.47 2.41
N GLY A 328 3.61 15.10 1.23
CA GLY A 328 2.92 14.23 0.29
C GLY A 328 2.58 12.87 0.89
N LYS A 329 3.50 12.29 1.67
CA LYS A 329 3.28 11.02 2.37
C LYS A 329 2.17 11.13 3.41
N GLY A 330 2.14 12.24 4.16
CA GLY A 330 1.06 12.53 5.10
C GLY A 330 -0.31 12.64 4.42
N PHE A 331 -0.40 13.33 3.28
CA PHE A 331 -1.64 13.43 2.50
C PHE A 331 -2.07 12.09 1.88
N SER A 332 -1.12 11.33 1.32
CA SER A 332 -1.40 9.99 0.80
C SER A 332 -1.90 9.05 1.89
N GLU A 333 -1.33 9.10 3.09
CA GLU A 333 -1.83 8.34 4.24
C GLU A 333 -3.22 8.80 4.68
N ALA A 334 -3.46 10.12 4.71
CA ALA A 334 -4.77 10.65 5.03
C ALA A 334 -5.85 10.16 4.05
N ALA A 335 -5.52 10.11 2.76
CA ALA A 335 -6.38 9.53 1.73
C ALA A 335 -6.60 8.03 1.95
N PHE A 336 -5.55 7.29 2.30
CA PHE A 336 -5.60 5.84 2.58
C PHE A 336 -6.51 5.50 3.76
N THR A 337 -6.34 6.17 4.89
CA THR A 337 -7.18 6.01 6.08
C THR A 337 -8.64 6.38 5.78
N THR A 338 -8.86 7.50 5.09
CA THR A 338 -10.23 7.94 4.74
C THR A 338 -10.90 6.98 3.75
N ALA A 339 -10.15 6.40 2.81
CA ALA A 339 -10.68 5.44 1.84
C ALA A 339 -11.25 4.18 2.53
N TYR A 340 -10.55 3.63 3.52
CA TYR A 340 -11.07 2.50 4.32
C TYR A 340 -12.39 2.83 5.00
N LEU A 341 -12.45 3.97 5.70
CA LEU A 341 -13.65 4.42 6.39
C LEU A 341 -14.80 4.66 5.39
N PHE A 342 -14.56 5.45 4.36
CA PHE A 342 -15.60 5.87 3.42
C PHE A 342 -16.17 4.67 2.64
N THR A 343 -15.31 3.74 2.23
CA THR A 343 -15.74 2.52 1.52
C THR A 343 -16.65 1.65 2.40
N SER A 344 -16.35 1.55 3.70
CA SER A 344 -17.19 0.80 4.64
C SER A 344 -18.57 1.44 4.86
N GLU A 345 -18.69 2.76 4.72
CA GLU A 345 -19.95 3.50 4.85
C GLU A 345 -20.77 3.52 3.55
N LEU A 346 -20.11 3.43 2.39
CA LEU A 346 -20.75 3.46 1.07
C LEU A 346 -21.43 2.14 0.70
N TYR A 347 -20.80 1.00 1.02
CA TYR A 347 -21.36 -0.30 0.67
C TYR A 347 -22.41 -0.77 1.69
N PRO A 348 -23.51 -1.38 1.22
CA PRO A 348 -24.54 -1.90 2.11
C PRO A 348 -23.99 -3.07 2.93
N THR A 349 -24.49 -3.23 4.16
CA THR A 349 -23.98 -4.24 5.11
C THR A 349 -23.88 -5.64 4.50
N VAL A 350 -24.85 -6.03 3.65
CA VAL A 350 -24.83 -7.32 2.93
C VAL A 350 -23.67 -7.49 1.95
N LEU A 351 -23.20 -6.42 1.30
CA LEU A 351 -22.13 -6.43 0.30
C LEU A 351 -20.84 -5.76 0.76
N ARG A 352 -20.78 -5.27 2.00
CA ARG A 352 -19.68 -4.45 2.51
C ARG A 352 -18.32 -5.14 2.38
N GLN A 353 -18.24 -6.40 2.82
CA GLN A 353 -17.00 -7.17 2.75
C GLN A 353 -16.62 -7.50 1.30
N THR A 354 -17.59 -7.87 0.46
CA THR A 354 -17.39 -8.14 -0.97
C THR A 354 -16.88 -6.90 -1.71
N GLY A 355 -17.49 -5.74 -1.46
CA GLY A 355 -17.08 -4.45 -2.02
C GLY A 355 -15.69 -4.04 -1.56
N MET A 356 -15.41 -4.10 -0.25
CA MET A 356 -14.07 -3.82 0.29
C MET A 356 -13.01 -4.77 -0.26
N GLY A 357 -13.32 -6.06 -0.41
CA GLY A 357 -12.41 -7.05 -0.99
C GLY A 357 -12.06 -6.73 -2.45
N LEU A 358 -13.06 -6.40 -3.27
CA LEU A 358 -12.85 -6.02 -4.67
C LEU A 358 -12.05 -4.72 -4.80
N THR A 359 -12.37 -3.69 -4.04
CA THR A 359 -11.63 -2.42 -4.10
C THR A 359 -10.22 -2.57 -3.56
N ALA A 360 -10.02 -3.39 -2.52
CA ALA A 360 -8.69 -3.71 -2.02
C ALA A 360 -7.85 -4.46 -3.06
N LEU A 361 -8.44 -5.42 -3.80
CA LEU A 361 -7.77 -6.12 -4.91
C LEU A 361 -7.27 -5.12 -5.97
N VAL A 362 -8.12 -4.18 -6.37
CA VAL A 362 -7.75 -3.11 -7.31
C VAL A 362 -6.68 -2.19 -6.74
N GLY A 363 -6.77 -1.88 -5.44
CA GLY A 363 -5.71 -1.16 -4.72
C GLY A 363 -4.37 -1.92 -4.77
N ARG A 364 -4.36 -3.25 -4.58
CA ARG A 364 -3.14 -4.07 -4.69
C ARG A 364 -2.56 -4.04 -6.10
N LEU A 365 -3.39 -4.01 -7.14
CA LEU A 365 -2.92 -3.79 -8.52
C LEU A 365 -2.22 -2.43 -8.63
N GLY A 366 -2.79 -1.37 -8.06
CA GLY A 366 -2.14 -0.05 -7.98
C GLY A 366 -0.79 -0.09 -7.25
N GLY A 367 -0.71 -0.75 -6.09
CA GLY A 367 0.56 -0.92 -5.36
C GLY A 367 1.61 -1.72 -6.14
N SER A 368 1.19 -2.70 -6.94
CA SER A 368 2.09 -3.50 -7.78
C SER A 368 2.62 -2.71 -8.98
N LEU A 369 1.80 -1.85 -9.58
CA LEU A 369 2.19 -1.02 -10.73
C LEU A 369 3.03 0.20 -10.35
N ALA A 370 2.96 0.65 -9.09
CA ALA A 370 3.71 1.82 -8.62
C ALA A 370 5.23 1.70 -8.85
N PRO A 371 5.94 0.67 -8.35
CA PRO A 371 7.38 0.53 -8.61
C PRO A 371 7.75 0.38 -10.09
N LEU A 372 6.86 -0.12 -10.96
CA LEU A 372 7.09 -0.12 -12.41
C LEU A 372 7.09 1.28 -12.99
N VAL A 373 6.26 2.18 -12.47
CA VAL A 373 6.24 3.57 -12.94
C VAL A 373 7.50 4.32 -12.54
N ALA A 374 8.15 3.94 -11.44
CA ALA A 374 9.49 4.47 -11.11
C ALA A 374 10.53 4.16 -12.20
N LEU A 375 10.37 3.11 -13.01
CA LEU A 375 11.26 2.79 -14.14
C LEU A 375 11.19 3.81 -15.28
N LEU A 376 10.13 4.61 -15.33
CA LEU A 376 9.94 5.61 -16.39
C LEU A 376 10.90 6.79 -16.30
N ASP A 377 11.67 6.92 -15.20
CA ASP A 377 12.72 7.93 -15.08
C ASP A 377 13.84 7.78 -16.12
N GLY A 378 14.04 6.58 -16.66
CA GLY A 378 14.99 6.31 -17.74
C GLY A 378 14.55 6.88 -19.10
N VAL A 379 13.25 7.13 -19.29
CA VAL A 379 12.71 7.77 -20.50
C VAL A 379 12.63 9.27 -20.30
N TRP A 380 12.04 9.70 -19.19
CA TRP A 380 11.93 11.11 -18.84
C TRP A 380 11.89 11.29 -17.32
N LEU A 381 12.89 11.95 -16.77
CA LEU A 381 13.11 12.11 -15.32
C LEU A 381 11.87 12.61 -14.53
N PRO A 382 11.03 13.53 -15.05
CA PRO A 382 9.79 13.98 -14.38
C PRO A 382 8.60 13.02 -14.46
N LEU A 383 8.64 12.01 -15.34
CA LEU A 383 7.49 11.19 -15.71
C LEU A 383 6.88 10.37 -14.56
N PRO A 384 7.66 9.73 -13.66
CA PRO A 384 7.09 9.05 -12.50
C PRO A 384 6.30 10.02 -11.60
N LYS A 385 6.85 11.20 -11.31
CA LYS A 385 6.20 12.22 -10.47
C LYS A 385 4.91 12.73 -11.10
N LEU A 386 4.90 12.97 -12.42
CA LEU A 386 3.70 13.37 -13.17
C LEU A 386 2.62 12.30 -13.17
N THR A 387 2.99 11.03 -13.29
CA THR A 387 2.03 9.93 -13.28
C THR A 387 1.45 9.70 -11.88
N TYR A 388 2.26 9.72 -10.81
CA TYR A 388 1.76 9.66 -9.43
C TYR A 388 0.81 10.82 -9.12
N GLY A 389 1.22 12.04 -9.43
CA GLY A 389 0.40 13.24 -9.19
C GLY A 389 -0.86 13.28 -10.05
N GLY A 390 -0.77 12.91 -11.33
CA GLY A 390 -1.89 12.90 -12.27
C GLY A 390 -2.97 11.88 -11.91
N ILE A 391 -2.57 10.67 -11.52
CA ILE A 391 -3.51 9.64 -11.05
C ILE A 391 -4.18 10.06 -9.73
N ALA A 392 -3.42 10.65 -8.80
CA ALA A 392 -3.97 11.18 -7.56
C ALA A 392 -4.97 12.32 -7.83
N LEU A 393 -4.68 13.21 -8.79
CA LEU A 393 -5.56 14.30 -9.19
C LEU A 393 -6.87 13.80 -9.82
N LEU A 394 -6.78 12.83 -10.75
CA LEU A 394 -7.95 12.19 -11.34
C LEU A 394 -8.84 11.54 -10.27
N ALA A 395 -8.23 10.87 -9.29
CA ALA A 395 -8.95 10.26 -8.19
C ALA A 395 -9.56 11.29 -7.24
N ALA A 396 -8.94 12.45 -7.04
CA ALA A 396 -9.52 13.54 -6.26
C ALA A 396 -10.84 14.02 -6.88
N PHE A 397 -10.88 14.23 -8.20
CA PHE A 397 -12.11 14.57 -8.91
C PHE A 397 -13.14 13.45 -8.89
N THR A 398 -12.69 12.20 -9.07
CA THR A 398 -13.58 11.02 -9.02
C THR A 398 -14.20 10.85 -7.63
N ALA A 399 -13.45 11.14 -6.57
CA ALA A 399 -13.95 11.08 -5.20
C ALA A 399 -15.06 12.11 -4.93
N LEU A 400 -15.08 13.24 -5.63
CA LEU A 400 -16.17 14.22 -5.54
C LEU A 400 -17.50 13.71 -6.13
N LEU A 401 -17.45 12.72 -7.03
CA LEU A 401 -18.63 12.07 -7.61
C LEU A 401 -19.30 11.08 -6.64
N LEU A 402 -18.61 10.69 -5.56
CA LEU A 402 -19.17 9.81 -4.54
C LEU A 402 -20.20 10.55 -3.67
N PRO A 403 -21.24 9.87 -3.17
CA PRO A 403 -22.20 10.47 -2.26
C PRO A 403 -21.57 10.70 -0.87
N GLU A 404 -21.92 11.81 -0.22
CA GLU A 404 -21.47 12.09 1.14
C GLU A 404 -22.16 11.16 2.16
N THR A 405 -21.41 10.68 3.15
CA THR A 405 -21.88 9.75 4.19
C THR A 405 -21.95 10.38 5.57
N ARG A 406 -21.51 11.64 5.74
CA ARG A 406 -21.60 12.37 7.01
C ARG A 406 -23.05 12.39 7.53
N GLN A 407 -23.24 11.87 8.75
CA GLN A 407 -24.53 11.76 9.44
C GLN A 407 -25.60 10.95 8.67
N ALA A 408 -25.22 10.24 7.60
CA ALA A 408 -26.12 9.35 6.90
C ALA A 408 -26.25 8.02 7.64
N GLN A 409 -27.45 7.44 7.66
CA GLN A 409 -27.61 6.06 8.09
C GLN A 409 -26.91 5.10 7.12
N LEU A 410 -26.24 4.11 7.69
CA LEU A 410 -25.54 3.06 6.95
C LEU A 410 -26.56 2.24 6.16
N PRO A 411 -26.34 2.02 4.85
CA PRO A 411 -27.24 1.19 4.07
C PRO A 411 -27.15 -0.26 4.56
N GLU A 412 -28.29 -0.89 4.81
CA GLU A 412 -28.33 -2.31 5.20
C GLU A 412 -28.51 -3.18 3.95
N THR A 413 -29.39 -2.76 3.06
CA THR A 413 -29.77 -3.47 1.84
C THR A 413 -29.33 -2.75 0.56
N ILE A 414 -29.37 -3.45 -0.57
CA ILE A 414 -29.10 -2.87 -1.90
C ILE A 414 -30.16 -1.81 -2.24
N GLN A 415 -31.42 -2.03 -1.86
CA GLN A 415 -32.50 -1.08 -2.12
C GLN A 415 -32.29 0.25 -1.38
N ASP A 416 -31.68 0.25 -0.19
CA ASP A 416 -31.43 1.49 0.55
C ASP A 416 -30.47 2.43 -0.18
N VAL A 417 -29.48 1.87 -0.90
CA VAL A 417 -28.55 2.63 -1.73
C VAL A 417 -29.28 3.26 -2.92
N GLU A 418 -30.21 2.52 -3.53
CA GLU A 418 -30.99 2.98 -4.69
C GLU A 418 -32.12 3.95 -4.29
N ARG A 419 -32.71 3.82 -3.09
CA ARG A 419 -33.82 4.67 -2.62
C ARG A 419 -33.44 6.10 -2.26
N LYS A 420 -32.17 6.39 -1.95
CA LYS A 420 -31.64 7.76 -1.74
C LYS A 420 -31.72 8.65 -3.02
N SER A 421 -32.57 8.32 -3.99
CA SER A 421 -32.81 9.03 -5.27
C SER A 421 -34.18 9.66 -5.38
N ALA A 422 -35.18 9.16 -4.63
CA ALA A 422 -36.55 9.58 -4.86
C ALA A 422 -36.70 11.04 -4.40
N PRO A 423 -37.34 11.93 -5.20
CA PRO A 423 -37.71 13.25 -4.74
C PRO A 423 -38.51 13.14 -3.44
N SER A 424 -38.29 14.07 -2.52
CA SER A 424 -38.85 14.13 -1.17
C SER A 424 -40.38 14.05 -1.08
N SER A 425 -41.11 14.13 -2.20
CA SER A 425 -42.58 14.01 -2.26
C SER A 425 -43.13 12.59 -2.05
N LEU A 426 -42.29 11.55 -1.98
CA LEU A 426 -42.72 10.17 -1.71
C LEU A 426 -42.22 9.61 -0.36
N GLN A 427 -41.47 10.40 0.41
CA GLN A 427 -40.87 9.95 1.67
C GLN A 427 -41.84 9.98 2.86
N GLU A 428 -42.95 10.72 2.78
CA GLU A 428 -43.97 10.79 3.83
C GLU A 428 -44.99 9.62 3.78
N GLU A 429 -45.09 8.88 2.67
CA GLU A 429 -46.16 7.87 2.51
C GLU A 429 -45.77 6.43 2.92
N GLN A 430 -44.51 6.16 3.26
CA GLN A 430 -44.02 4.78 3.50
C GLN A 430 -43.31 4.55 4.84
N MET A 431 -43.43 5.45 5.82
CA MET A 431 -43.12 5.08 7.21
C MET A 431 -44.36 4.44 7.85
N PRO A 432 -44.41 3.11 8.05
CA PRO A 432 -45.40 2.56 8.96
C PRO A 432 -45.06 3.09 10.36
N MET A 433 -45.96 3.90 10.92
CA MET A 433 -45.95 4.21 12.35
C MET A 433 -45.91 2.89 13.12
N LYS A 434 -44.76 2.53 13.68
CA LYS A 434 -44.74 1.64 14.84
C LYS A 434 -45.44 2.41 15.95
N GLN A 435 -46.70 2.03 16.20
CA GLN A 435 -47.44 2.44 17.37
C GLN A 435 -46.57 2.14 18.59
N VAL A 436 -46.14 3.19 19.27
CA VAL A 436 -45.74 3.13 20.67
C VAL A 436 -47.03 2.78 21.42
N HIS A 437 -47.10 1.56 21.95
CA HIS A 437 -48.05 1.26 23.02
C HIS A 437 -47.40 1.67 24.33
N ASP A 438 -48.24 2.31 25.14
CA ASP A 438 -47.97 3.12 26.33
C ASP A 438 -47.08 2.47 27.41
#